data_AF-A0A6P0RM55-F1
#
_entry.id   AF-A0A6P0RM55-F1
#
_cell.length_a   1.000
_cell.length_b   1.000
_cell.length_c   1.000
_cell.angle_alpha   90.00
_cell.angle_beta   90.00
_cell.angle_gamma   90.00
#
_symmetry.space_group_name_H-M   'P 1'
#
loop_
_entity.id
_entity.type
_entity.pdbx_description
1 polymer ?
#
loop_
_entity_poly.entity_id
_entity_poly.type
_entity_poly.pdbx_seq_one_letter_code
_entity_poly.pdbx_strand_id
1 'polypeptide(L)' 'MNDYKLLDSRVPIGYPYYIKRAEELICYLEINKPGAFLRIEAPRQMGKTSLLAKICKKLETILLNNDCRKRTEKT' A
#
# COMPACT_ATOMS: atom_id res chain seq x y z
N MET A 1 -6.52 12.05 -22.29
CA MET A 1 -6.04 11.49 -23.57
C MET A 1 -4.51 11.35 -23.50
N ASN A 2 -4.05 10.26 -22.88
CA ASN A 2 -2.77 9.56 -23.11
C ASN A 2 -2.71 8.38 -22.13
N ASP A 3 -3.71 7.48 -22.22
CA ASP A 3 -3.86 6.32 -21.32
C ASP A 3 -2.97 5.13 -21.73
N TYR A 4 -2.23 5.24 -22.84
CA TYR A 4 -1.40 4.15 -23.40
C TYR A 4 0.01 4.07 -22.81
N LYS A 5 0.41 4.98 -21.90
CA LYS A 5 1.76 4.96 -21.27
C LYS A 5 1.84 4.08 -20.02
N LEU A 6 0.81 3.28 -19.74
CA LEU A 6 0.73 2.40 -18.57
C LEU A 6 1.44 1.04 -18.77
N LEU A 7 1.83 0.70 -20.00
CA LEU A 7 2.36 -0.64 -20.32
C LEU A 7 3.73 -0.91 -19.65
N ASP A 8 4.51 0.15 -19.42
CA ASP A 8 5.88 0.07 -18.87
C ASP A 8 6.05 0.81 -17.54
N SER A 9 5.10 1.68 -17.19
CA SER A 9 5.20 2.52 -16.01
C SER A 9 4.35 1.99 -14.85
N ARG A 10 4.87 2.13 -13.62
CA ARG A 10 4.18 1.74 -12.38
C ARG A 10 2.80 2.41 -12.34
N VAL A 11 1.75 1.61 -12.14
CA VAL A 11 0.38 2.13 -12.00
C VAL A 11 0.32 3.17 -10.86
N PRO A 12 -0.17 4.40 -11.10
CA PRO A 12 -0.32 5.41 -10.06
C PRO A 12 -1.29 4.96 -8.97
N ILE A 13 -1.04 5.40 -7.74
CA ILE A 13 -1.93 5.13 -6.61
C ILE A 13 -3.22 5.94 -6.79
N GLY A 14 -4.34 5.26 -7.01
CA GLY A 14 -5.64 5.88 -7.30
C GLY A 14 -6.10 5.75 -8.76
N TYR A 15 -5.38 4.96 -9.58
CA TYR A 15 -5.80 4.69 -10.95
C TYR A 15 -7.17 3.97 -10.98
N PRO A 16 -8.16 4.47 -11.75
CA PRO A 16 -9.54 3.98 -11.72
C PRO A 16 -9.68 2.55 -12.23
N TYR A 17 -8.76 2.07 -13.09
CA TYR A 17 -8.80 0.72 -13.65
C TYR A 17 -7.99 -0.30 -12.82
N TYR A 18 -7.61 0.02 -11.58
CA TYR A 18 -6.91 -0.94 -10.72
C TYR A 18 -7.87 -1.99 -10.20
N ILE A 19 -7.65 -3.25 -10.59
CA ILE A 19 -8.39 -4.40 -10.04
C ILE A 19 -7.76 -4.81 -8.71
N LYS A 20 -8.53 -4.69 -7.62
CA LYS A 20 -8.10 -5.14 -6.29
C LYS A 20 -7.91 -6.65 -6.27
N ARG A 21 -6.82 -7.10 -5.66
CA ARG A 21 -6.52 -8.53 -5.48
C ARG A 21 -6.75 -8.96 -4.04
N ALA A 22 -7.00 -10.25 -3.83
CA ALA A 22 -7.25 -10.79 -2.50
C ALA A 22 -6.02 -10.69 -1.59
N GLU A 23 -4.79 -10.82 -2.12
CA GLU A 23 -3.57 -10.78 -1.32
C GLU A 23 -3.33 -9.38 -0.71
N GLU A 24 -3.86 -8.33 -1.34
CA GLU A 24 -3.75 -6.96 -0.83
C GLU A 24 -4.44 -6.80 0.53
N LEU A 25 -5.55 -7.50 0.77
CA LEU A 25 -6.27 -7.49 2.05
C LEU A 25 -5.44 -8.12 3.16
N ILE A 26 -4.79 -9.25 2.87
CA ILE A 26 -3.93 -9.96 3.84
C ILE A 26 -2.75 -9.07 4.22
N CYS A 27 -2.14 -8.39 3.24
CA CYS A 27 -1.08 -7.42 3.51
C CYS A 27 -1.55 -6.31 4.45
N TYR A 28 -2.73 -5.72 4.22
CA TYR A 28 -3.26 -4.67 5.09
C TYR A 28 -3.55 -5.15 6.50
N LEU A 29 -4.01 -6.39 6.67
CA LEU A 29 -4.20 -6.98 8.00
C LEU A 29 -2.87 -7.15 8.73
N GLU A 30 -1.85 -7.65 8.03
CA GLU A 30 -0.53 -7.89 8.64
C GLU A 30 0.16 -6.57 9.01
N ILE A 31 0.07 -5.55 8.17
CA ILE A 31 0.64 -4.21 8.39
C ILE A 31 0.10 -3.52 9.65
N ASN A 32 -1.13 -3.85 10.08
CA ASN A 32 -1.68 -3.27 11.31
C ASN A 32 -1.01 -3.85 12.57
N LYS A 33 -0.32 -4.99 12.48
CA LYS A 33 0.39 -5.58 13.61
C LYS A 33 1.74 -4.88 13.79
N PRO A 34 2.11 -4.46 15.02
CA PRO A 34 3.43 -3.90 15.27
C PRO A 34 4.51 -4.97 15.03
N GLY A 35 5.63 -4.59 14.39
CA GLY A 35 6.73 -5.52 14.09
C GLY A 35 6.45 -6.50 12.94
N ALA A 36 5.41 -6.27 12.14
CA ALA A 36 5.07 -7.12 11.00
C ALA A 36 6.16 -7.10 9.92
N PHE A 37 6.48 -8.28 9.38
CA PHE A 37 7.37 -8.47 8.25
C PHE A 37 6.60 -9.02 7.05
N LEU A 38 6.66 -8.31 5.92
CA LEU A 38 5.94 -8.69 4.70
C LEU A 38 6.92 -9.01 3.57
N ARG A 39 6.87 -10.25 3.06
CA ARG A 39 7.62 -10.70 1.89
C ARG A 39 6.67 -10.96 0.72
N ILE A 40 6.88 -10.27 -0.40
CA ILE A 40 6.03 -10.40 -1.60
C ILE A 40 6.78 -11.21 -2.68
N GLU A 41 6.43 -12.48 -2.78
CA GLU A 41 6.96 -13.39 -3.79
C GLU A 41 6.00 -13.50 -4.98
N ALA A 42 6.52 -13.26 -6.19
CA ALA A 42 5.77 -13.26 -7.46
C ALA A 42 6.77 -13.12 -8.63
N PRO A 43 6.38 -13.37 -9.87
CA PRO A 43 7.19 -13.08 -11.06
C PRO A 43 7.27 -11.56 -11.38
N ARG A 44 8.12 -11.21 -12.35
CA ARG A 44 8.29 -9.82 -12.84
C ARG A 44 6.98 -9.32 -13.44
N GLN A 45 6.78 -7.99 -13.42
CA GLN A 45 5.60 -7.28 -13.97
C GLN A 45 4.23 -7.63 -13.36
N MET A 46 4.13 -8.53 -12.38
CA MET A 46 2.88 -8.80 -11.66
C MET A 46 2.42 -7.65 -10.73
N GLY A 47 3.04 -6.48 -10.78
CA GLY A 47 2.61 -5.33 -9.99
C GLY A 47 3.07 -5.35 -8.53
N LYS A 48 4.11 -6.12 -8.19
CA LYS A 48 4.74 -6.08 -6.84
C LYS A 48 5.10 -4.68 -6.39
N THR A 49 5.73 -3.92 -7.29
CA THR A 49 6.13 -2.53 -7.01
C THR A 49 4.89 -1.66 -6.79
N SER A 50 3.83 -1.87 -7.57
CA SER A 50 2.56 -1.15 -7.36
C SER A 50 1.94 -1.48 -5.98
N LEU A 51 1.93 -2.76 -5.61
CA LEU A 51 1.41 -3.22 -4.32
C LEU A 51 2.21 -2.64 -3.15
N LEU A 52 3.55 -2.66 -3.22
CA LEU A 52 4.43 -2.03 -2.23
C LEU A 52 4.18 -0.53 -2.08
N ALA A 53 3.92 0.19 -3.19
CA ALA A 53 3.61 1.63 -3.13
C ALA A 53 2.37 1.91 -2.27
N LYS A 54 1.32 1.12 -2.50
CA LYS A 54 0.05 1.25 -1.79
C LYS A 54 0.21 0.94 -0.31
N ILE A 55 0.98 -0.10 -0.01
CA ILE A 55 1.33 -0.51 1.35
C ILE A 55 2.09 0.60 2.09
N CYS A 56 3.14 1.18 1.48
CA CYS A 56 3.88 2.29 2.06
C CYS A 56 2.97 3.50 2.34
N LYS A 57 2.12 3.90 1.38
CA LYS A 57 1.16 4.99 1.60
C LYS A 57 0.17 4.70 2.73
N LYS A 58 -0.27 3.45 2.85
CA LYS A 58 -1.15 3.02 3.93
C LYS A 58 -0.44 3.09 5.28
N LEU A 59 0.83 2.69 5.35
CA LEU A 59 1.67 2.79 6.53
C LEU A 59 1.87 4.25 6.96
N GLU A 60 2.20 5.16 6.05
CA GLU A 60 2.31 6.60 6.33
C GLU A 60 1.02 7.15 6.97
N THR A 61 -0.14 6.74 6.43
CA THR A 61 -1.45 7.13 6.99
C THR A 61 -1.65 6.58 8.41
N ILE A 62 -1.26 5.32 8.66
CA ILE A 62 -1.37 4.69 9.97
C ILE A 62 -0.45 5.41 10.98
N LEU A 63 0.79 5.70 10.60
CA LEU A 63 1.75 6.40 11.45
C LEU A 63 1.25 7.80 11.83
N LEU A 64 0.76 8.57 10.86
CA LEU A 64 0.18 9.89 11.10
C LEU A 64 -0.98 9.84 12.10
N ASN A 65 -1.86 8.83 11.96
CA ASN A 65 -2.97 8.64 12.88
C ASN A 65 -2.53 8.25 14.30
N ASN A 66 -1.45 7.47 14.43
CA ASN A 66 -0.90 7.09 15.73
C ASN A 66 -0.21 8.28 16.43
N ASP A 67 0.49 9.14 15.69
CA ASP A 67 1.11 10.35 16.25
C ASP A 67 0.07 11.34 16.78
N CYS A 68 -1.08 11.47 16.10
CA CYS A 68 -2.21 12.26 16.61
C CYS A 68 -2.76 11.69 17.94
N ARG A 69 -2.77 10.36 18.11
CA ARG A 69 -3.31 9.70 19.30
C ARG A 69 -2.43 9.87 20.54
N LYS A 70 -1.10 9.92 20.36
CA LYS A 70 -0.16 10.15 21.47
C LYS A 70 -0.20 11.57 22.05
N ARG A 71 -0.83 12.53 21.37
CA ARG A 71 -1.03 13.89 21.90
C ARG A 71 -2.26 14.02 22.80
N THR A 72 -3.26 13.15 22.66
CA THR A 72 -4.53 13.25 23.40
C THR A 72 -4.55 12.52 24.74
N GLU A 73 -3.53 11.71 25.04
CA GLU A 73 -3.45 10.91 26.30
C GLU A 73 -2.50 11.52 27.35
N LYS A 74 -2.04 12.77 27.15
CA LYS A 74 -1.33 13.57 28.17
C LYS A 74 -2.24 14.69 28.68
N THR A 75 -3.28 14.32 29.42
CA THR A 75 -3.96 15.24 30.35
C THR A 75 -4.44 14.47 31.56
#